data_AF-G1X5U4-F1
#
_entry.id   AF-G1X5U4-F1
#
_cell.length_a   1.000
_cell.length_b   1.000
_cell.length_c   1.000
_cell.angle_alpha   90.00
_cell.angle_beta   90.00
_cell.angle_gamma   90.00
#
_symmetry.space_group_name_H-M   'P 1'
#
loop_
_entity.id
_entity.type
_entity.pdbx_description
1 polymer ?
#
loop_
_entity_poly.entity_id
_entity_poly.type
_entity_poly.pdbx_seq_one_letter_code
_entity_poly.pdbx_strand_id
1 'polypeptide(L)'
;MKDINNGSIRVISGQQYRLNIDHGAFEPLETSQMRCPTCSRYLSASSSAFEAPECTFCTSSYSGRPPFGPGITVHTASGSYTSPPPPPPPQAGYTTVLYTAPPVAAKALAAKAPTASDISPEDYTNPFLEFITDNPTVFHVVEAFGTRLKANGFTELSEREDWSKKVKAGGRYFTTRNGSSMMAFVIGKDYEAGNGFAMCAGHIDALTTRLKPVSTKPGRDGYVQLGVAPYAGALNNTWWDRDLGIGGRVIVKNADSGKSTSQLVKLDWPIAKIPTLAPHFGSPSLGPFNKETQMVPIIGLEGAAKKLTNDASKLGSKEGHVLAPNANSFASTQPPRLVELIARRLSIKDASDIVDWELELFDSQPAALIGLDQELLSACRIDDKICSWAALEGLIYAADSVAEGSTVSLAGFFDDEEIGSRLRQGAAGNYMPITVERIVECFGSAGKNTIGRTYANSFLLSADVTHAVNPNFEYVYLDNHKPHLNVGLAIAADSNGHMTTDAVSTSILKSIAEKSDSVLQMFQIRNDSRSGGTVGPMLSSAMGVRAIDAGIAQLSMHSIRATVGSLDPGLGVKIFAGFFEHYEEVDLEFSST
;
A
#
# COMPACT_ATOMS: atom_id res chain seq x y z
N MET A 1 -20.06 11.66 33.86
CA MET A 1 -20.12 10.74 35.01
C MET A 1 -20.86 9.49 34.55
N LYS A 2 -20.29 8.30 34.30
CA LYS A 2 -18.93 7.73 34.39
C LYS A 2 -18.65 6.96 33.09
N ASP A 3 -17.43 7.11 32.62
CA ASP A 3 -16.66 6.32 31.66
C ASP A 3 -16.42 4.89 32.26
N ILE A 4 -16.30 3.78 31.51
CA ILE A 4 -15.02 3.06 31.25
C ILE A 4 -15.26 1.61 30.72
N ASN A 5 -14.56 1.27 29.63
CA ASN A 5 -14.00 -0.01 29.18
C ASN A 5 -14.82 -1.33 29.11
N ASN A 6 -14.76 -1.96 27.93
CA ASN A 6 -13.94 -3.16 27.68
C ASN A 6 -13.42 -3.86 28.96
N GLY A 7 -14.32 -4.43 29.74
CA GLY A 7 -13.96 -5.23 30.90
C GLY A 7 -13.03 -6.33 30.44
N SER A 8 -11.80 -6.34 30.95
CA SER A 8 -10.82 -7.38 30.76
C SER A 8 -11.48 -8.73 31.05
N ILE A 9 -11.85 -9.49 30.02
CA ILE A 9 -12.32 -10.86 30.19
C ILE A 9 -11.06 -11.71 30.29
N ARG A 10 -10.88 -12.42 31.42
CA ARG A 10 -9.81 -13.40 31.58
C ARG A 10 -10.38 -14.79 31.37
N VAL A 11 -9.65 -15.62 30.63
CA VAL A 11 -9.96 -17.04 30.48
C VAL A 11 -8.96 -17.82 31.31
N ILE A 12 -9.44 -18.56 32.30
CA ILE A 12 -8.62 -19.45 33.14
C ILE A 12 -9.25 -20.83 33.07
N SER A 13 -8.50 -21.82 32.57
CA SER A 13 -8.95 -23.21 32.44
C SER A 13 -10.31 -23.37 31.73
N GLY A 14 -10.59 -22.55 30.71
CA GLY A 14 -11.82 -22.60 29.91
C GLY A 14 -13.01 -21.79 30.46
N GLN A 15 -12.92 -21.26 31.69
CA GLN A 15 -13.95 -20.40 32.28
C GLN A 15 -13.62 -18.92 32.04
N GLN A 16 -14.62 -18.12 31.65
CA GLN A 16 -14.47 -16.67 31.48
C GLN A 16 -14.81 -15.91 32.75
N TYR A 17 -14.01 -14.90 33.07
CA TYR A 17 -14.20 -14.03 34.24
C TYR A 17 -14.24 -12.57 33.83
N ARG A 18 -15.13 -11.77 34.43
CA ARG A 18 -15.20 -10.33 34.25
C ARG A 18 -14.77 -9.62 35.53
N LEU A 19 -14.01 -8.53 35.39
CA LEU A 19 -13.70 -7.65 36.51
C LEU A 19 -14.96 -6.92 36.96
N ASN A 20 -15.41 -7.15 38.18
CA ASN A 20 -16.45 -6.38 38.83
C ASN A 20 -15.85 -5.05 39.32
N ILE A 21 -16.31 -3.95 38.76
CA ILE A 21 -15.75 -2.60 39.00
C ILE A 21 -16.08 -2.05 40.40
N ASP A 22 -17.07 -2.61 41.09
CA ASP A 22 -17.51 -2.10 42.40
C ASP A 22 -16.63 -2.63 43.54
N HIS A 23 -16.01 -3.80 43.38
CA HIS A 23 -15.13 -4.39 44.39
C HIS A 23 -13.81 -4.95 43.83
N GLY A 24 -13.49 -4.70 42.56
CA GLY A 24 -12.17 -4.96 41.96
C GLY A 24 -11.79 -6.44 41.82
N ALA A 25 -12.75 -7.36 41.91
CA ALA A 25 -12.50 -8.80 41.81
C ALA A 25 -13.00 -9.38 40.48
N PHE A 26 -12.36 -10.43 40.00
CA PHE A 26 -12.81 -11.17 38.80
C PHE A 26 -13.85 -12.20 39.19
N GLU A 27 -15.04 -12.10 38.59
CA GLU A 27 -16.17 -13.00 38.84
C GLU A 27 -16.45 -13.88 37.62
N PRO A 28 -16.77 -15.17 37.81
CA PRO A 28 -17.06 -16.08 36.70
C PRO A 28 -18.34 -15.65 35.97
N LEU A 29 -18.28 -15.64 34.63
CA LEU A 29 -19.45 -15.39 33.78
C LEU A 29 -20.34 -16.62 33.72
N GLU A 30 -21.65 -16.41 33.83
CA GLU A 30 -22.64 -17.44 33.50
C GLU A 30 -22.60 -17.74 31.99
N THR A 31 -23.01 -18.95 31.59
CA THR A 31 -22.97 -19.41 30.19
C THR A 31 -23.67 -18.45 29.22
N SER A 32 -24.77 -17.83 29.65
CA SER A 32 -25.53 -16.83 28.88
C SER A 32 -24.77 -15.51 28.64
N GLN A 33 -23.68 -15.29 29.38
CA GLN A 33 -22.86 -14.08 29.35
C GLN A 33 -21.48 -14.31 28.73
N MET A 34 -21.10 -15.57 28.50
CA MET A 34 -19.83 -15.93 27.86
C MET A 34 -19.82 -15.51 26.39
N ARG A 35 -18.66 -15.07 25.90
CA ARG A 35 -18.48 -14.64 24.52
C ARG A 35 -17.39 -15.44 23.81
N CYS A 36 -17.55 -15.71 22.53
CA CYS A 36 -16.52 -16.35 21.73
C CYS A 36 -15.24 -15.48 21.71
N PRO A 37 -14.06 -16.02 22.08
CA PRO A 37 -12.81 -15.25 22.07
C PRO A 37 -12.35 -14.87 20.65
N THR A 38 -12.89 -15.53 19.61
CA THR A 38 -12.55 -15.29 18.20
C THR A 38 -13.43 -14.22 17.56
N CYS A 39 -14.73 -14.16 17.88
CA CYS A 39 -15.69 -13.27 17.20
C CYS A 39 -16.52 -12.38 18.13
N SER A 40 -16.28 -12.43 19.45
CA SER A 40 -16.91 -11.60 20.48
C SER A 40 -18.44 -11.69 20.60
N ARG A 41 -19.08 -12.67 19.95
CA ARG A 41 -20.53 -12.98 20.08
C ARG A 41 -20.83 -13.87 21.28
N TYR A 42 -22.05 -13.80 21.80
CA TYR A 42 -22.52 -14.67 22.90
C TYR A 42 -22.51 -16.14 22.46
N LEU A 43 -22.01 -17.02 23.34
CA LEU A 43 -22.09 -18.46 23.12
C LEU A 43 -23.53 -18.92 23.39
N SER A 44 -24.10 -19.78 22.54
CA SER A 44 -25.41 -20.37 22.80
C SER A 44 -25.29 -21.46 23.86
N ALA A 45 -26.16 -21.43 24.88
CA ALA A 45 -26.23 -22.52 25.86
C ALA A 45 -26.64 -23.82 25.16
N SER A 46 -25.82 -24.87 25.28
CA SER A 46 -26.22 -26.22 24.88
C SER A 46 -27.26 -26.75 25.87
N SER A 47 -28.20 -27.57 25.39
CA SER A 47 -29.23 -28.20 26.21
C SER A 47 -28.73 -29.41 27.02
N SER A 48 -27.42 -29.66 27.06
CA SER A 48 -26.81 -30.82 27.72
C SER A 48 -25.82 -30.36 28.80
N ALA A 49 -25.93 -30.90 30.01
CA ALA A 49 -25.10 -30.50 31.16
C ALA A 49 -23.62 -30.95 31.07
N PHE A 50 -23.18 -31.50 29.92
CA PHE A 50 -21.88 -32.15 29.75
C PHE A 50 -21.08 -31.66 28.52
N GLU A 51 -21.57 -30.70 27.75
CA GLU A 51 -20.85 -30.14 26.59
C GLU A 51 -20.37 -28.71 26.86
N ALA A 52 -19.13 -28.41 26.48
CA ALA A 52 -18.59 -27.06 26.53
C ALA A 52 -19.37 -26.15 25.55
N PRO A 53 -19.67 -24.89 25.92
CA PRO A 53 -20.43 -24.00 25.04
C PRO A 53 -19.63 -23.69 23.76
N GLU A 54 -20.16 -24.12 22.61
CA GLU A 54 -19.53 -23.92 21.30
C GLU A 54 -20.09 -22.69 20.57
N CYS A 55 -19.22 -22.01 19.81
CA CYS A 55 -19.65 -20.96 18.90
C CYS A 55 -20.02 -21.58 17.55
N THR A 56 -21.31 -21.83 17.32
CA THR A 56 -21.86 -22.37 16.06
C THR A 56 -21.50 -21.55 14.80
N PHE A 57 -21.08 -20.30 14.98
CA PHE A 57 -20.60 -19.43 13.90
C PHE A 57 -19.14 -19.67 13.50
N CYS A 58 -18.33 -20.24 14.38
CA CYS A 58 -16.90 -20.50 14.13
C CYS A 58 -16.60 -21.98 13.87
N THR A 59 -17.57 -22.89 14.06
CA THR A 59 -17.37 -24.35 13.98
C THR A 59 -18.07 -25.04 12.81
N SER A 60 -18.40 -24.35 11.72
CA SER A 60 -18.87 -25.02 10.49
C SER A 60 -17.74 -25.81 9.81
N SER A 61 -17.45 -26.99 10.34
CA SER A 61 -16.62 -28.02 9.73
C SER A 61 -17.34 -29.36 9.87
N TYR A 62 -17.90 -29.87 8.77
CA TYR A 62 -18.37 -31.26 8.74
C TYR A 62 -17.21 -32.19 8.39
N SER A 63 -17.13 -33.26 9.16
CA SER A 63 -16.09 -34.27 9.25
C SER A 63 -15.93 -35.11 7.97
N GLY A 64 -14.86 -34.88 7.21
CA GLY A 64 -14.37 -35.81 6.19
C GLY A 64 -13.37 -36.82 6.77
N ARG A 65 -13.84 -37.93 7.32
CA ARG A 65 -12.99 -39.11 7.59
C ARG A 65 -13.07 -40.06 6.39
N PRO A 66 -11.96 -40.43 5.72
CA PRO A 66 -11.96 -41.54 4.79
C PRO A 66 -11.92 -42.89 5.54
N PRO A 67 -12.52 -43.97 4.99
CA PRO A 67 -12.53 -45.28 5.62
C PRO A 67 -11.16 -45.97 5.51
N PHE A 68 -10.71 -46.56 6.62
CA PHE A 68 -9.54 -47.43 6.66
C PHE A 68 -9.79 -48.73 5.88
N GLY A 69 -8.86 -49.09 5.00
CA GLY A 69 -8.64 -50.44 4.48
C GLY A 69 -7.13 -50.77 4.56
N PRO A 70 -6.71 -52.00 4.91
CA PRO A 70 -5.34 -52.28 5.31
C PRO A 70 -4.43 -52.66 4.14
N GLY A 71 -3.15 -52.27 4.24
CA GLY A 71 -2.04 -53.01 3.63
C GLY A 71 -1.46 -52.43 2.35
N ILE A 72 -0.45 -51.55 2.48
CA ILE A 72 0.61 -51.42 1.48
C ILE A 72 1.96 -51.33 2.22
N THR A 73 2.80 -52.33 1.96
CA THR A 73 4.17 -52.44 2.45
C THR A 73 5.08 -51.51 1.65
N VAL A 74 5.75 -50.57 2.30
CA VAL A 74 6.74 -49.70 1.66
C VAL A 74 8.12 -50.33 1.79
N HIS A 75 8.71 -50.69 0.64
CA HIS A 75 10.12 -51.07 0.53
C HIS A 75 11.02 -49.83 0.69
N THR A 76 11.95 -49.89 1.63
CA THR A 76 13.01 -48.89 1.79
C THR A 76 14.09 -49.11 0.74
N ALA A 77 14.32 -48.12 -0.12
CA ALA A 77 15.50 -48.06 -0.99
C ALA A 77 16.44 -46.97 -0.47
N SER A 78 17.60 -47.40 0.04
CA SER A 78 18.74 -46.56 0.40
C SER A 78 19.46 -46.08 -0.87
N GLY A 79 19.49 -44.78 -1.12
CA GLY A 79 20.28 -44.15 -2.18
C GLY A 79 20.88 -42.82 -1.70
N SER A 80 22.19 -42.78 -1.57
CA SER A 80 22.97 -41.58 -1.25
C SER A 80 23.02 -40.63 -2.45
N TYR A 81 22.54 -39.40 -2.27
CA TYR A 81 22.76 -38.30 -3.22
C TYR A 81 23.69 -37.26 -2.60
N THR A 82 24.84 -37.04 -3.26
CA THR A 82 25.78 -35.94 -2.97
C THR A 82 25.46 -34.76 -3.86
N SER A 83 25.13 -33.60 -3.28
CA SER A 83 24.88 -32.35 -3.99
C SER A 83 26.20 -31.68 -4.47
N PRO A 84 26.25 -31.09 -5.68
CA PRO A 84 27.39 -30.29 -6.12
C PRO A 84 27.38 -28.89 -5.47
N PRO A 85 28.54 -28.19 -5.39
CA PRO A 85 28.66 -26.90 -4.72
C PRO A 85 28.05 -25.74 -5.55
N PRO A 86 27.65 -24.64 -4.89
CA PRO A 86 27.03 -23.49 -5.54
C PRO A 86 28.04 -22.64 -6.35
N PRO A 87 27.59 -21.93 -7.40
CA PRO A 87 28.44 -21.06 -8.19
C PRO A 87 28.80 -19.75 -7.43
N PRO A 88 29.91 -19.08 -7.79
CA PRO A 88 30.34 -17.84 -7.15
C PRO A 88 29.43 -16.64 -7.51
N PRO A 89 29.34 -15.63 -6.64
CA PRO A 89 28.50 -14.46 -6.87
C PRO A 89 29.04 -13.56 -8.01
N PRO A 90 28.16 -12.93 -8.81
CA PRO A 90 28.60 -12.04 -9.88
C PRO A 90 29.21 -10.75 -9.32
N GLN A 91 30.37 -10.36 -9.86
CA GLN A 91 30.92 -9.01 -9.74
C GLN A 91 30.41 -8.18 -10.91
N ALA A 92 29.74 -7.05 -10.68
CA ALA A 92 29.84 -5.86 -11.53
C ALA A 92 29.10 -4.66 -10.90
N GLY A 93 29.71 -3.49 -11.01
CA GLY A 93 29.18 -2.22 -10.51
C GLY A 93 27.97 -1.70 -11.29
N TYR A 94 27.07 -1.08 -10.55
CA TYR A 94 25.96 -0.31 -11.10
C TYR A 94 26.49 1.04 -11.58
N THR A 95 26.44 1.23 -12.89
CA THR A 95 26.57 2.57 -13.48
C THR A 95 25.21 3.21 -13.40
N THR A 96 25.09 4.37 -12.75
CA THR A 96 23.86 5.17 -12.74
C THR A 96 23.53 5.58 -14.17
N VAL A 97 22.58 4.90 -14.80
CA VAL A 97 22.02 5.33 -16.07
C VAL A 97 20.95 6.36 -15.76
N LEU A 98 21.26 7.63 -16.03
CA LEU A 98 20.27 8.70 -16.03
C LEU A 98 19.24 8.41 -17.13
N TYR A 99 17.97 8.38 -16.74
CA TYR A 99 16.82 8.19 -17.62
C TYR A 99 16.80 9.25 -18.73
N THR A 100 17.11 8.86 -19.96
CA THR A 100 16.78 9.65 -21.14
C THR A 100 15.45 9.14 -21.68
N ALA A 101 14.44 10.01 -21.67
CA ALA A 101 13.17 9.78 -22.34
C ALA A 101 13.37 9.33 -23.81
N PRO A 102 12.45 8.54 -24.39
CA PRO A 102 12.51 8.19 -25.80
C PRO A 102 12.54 9.46 -26.67
N PRO A 103 13.29 9.46 -27.79
CA PRO A 103 13.40 10.62 -28.65
C PRO A 103 12.06 10.90 -29.32
N VAL A 104 11.49 12.08 -29.06
CA VAL A 104 10.38 12.62 -29.84
C VAL A 104 10.91 12.94 -31.24
N ALA A 105 10.54 12.10 -32.21
CA ALA A 105 10.92 12.27 -33.60
C ALA A 105 10.31 13.56 -34.19
N ALA A 106 11.07 14.15 -35.10
CA ALA A 106 10.84 15.46 -35.70
C ALA A 106 9.46 15.65 -36.36
N LYS A 107 8.97 16.90 -36.28
CA LYS A 107 7.78 17.47 -36.92
C LYS A 107 7.40 16.79 -38.24
N ALA A 108 6.34 15.99 -38.19
CA ALA A 108 5.49 15.65 -39.32
C ALA A 108 4.14 16.37 -39.16
N LEU A 109 3.47 16.63 -40.29
CA LEU A 109 2.15 17.27 -40.42
C LEU A 109 1.20 16.90 -39.26
N ALA A 110 0.47 17.89 -38.73
CA ALA A 110 -0.38 17.79 -37.53
C ALA A 110 -1.22 16.50 -37.49
N ALA A 111 -0.65 15.47 -36.89
CA ALA A 111 -1.35 14.27 -36.50
C ALA A 111 -2.27 14.65 -35.33
N LYS A 112 -3.46 14.06 -35.29
CA LYS A 112 -4.35 14.16 -34.13
C LYS A 112 -3.54 13.77 -32.88
N ALA A 113 -3.67 14.53 -31.80
CA ALA A 113 -3.01 14.17 -30.54
C ALA A 113 -3.42 12.74 -30.15
N PRO A 114 -2.48 11.89 -29.71
CA PRO A 114 -2.78 10.52 -29.35
C PRO A 114 -3.81 10.51 -28.21
N THR A 115 -4.79 9.62 -28.29
CA THR A 115 -5.88 9.46 -27.32
C THR A 115 -5.70 8.19 -26.50
N ALA A 116 -6.48 8.01 -25.44
CA ALA A 116 -6.39 6.82 -24.58
C ALA A 116 -6.52 5.50 -25.38
N SER A 117 -7.30 5.49 -26.46
CA SER A 117 -7.43 4.35 -27.38
C SER A 117 -6.11 3.89 -28.02
N ASP A 118 -5.12 4.78 -28.13
CA ASP A 118 -3.83 4.51 -28.77
C ASP A 118 -2.80 3.88 -27.81
N ILE A 119 -3.13 3.75 -26.51
CA ILE A 119 -2.27 3.12 -25.52
C ILE A 119 -2.19 1.61 -25.76
N SER A 120 -0.97 1.09 -25.94
CA SER A 120 -0.67 -0.34 -25.90
C SER A 120 -0.39 -0.76 -24.44
N PRO A 121 -1.15 -1.69 -23.84
CA PRO A 121 -0.93 -2.09 -22.45
C PRO A 121 0.48 -2.63 -22.16
N GLU A 122 1.11 -3.27 -23.13
CA GLU A 122 2.44 -3.88 -23.03
C GLU A 122 3.54 -2.84 -22.74
N ASP A 123 3.37 -1.60 -23.20
CA ASP A 123 4.35 -0.52 -23.02
C ASP A 123 4.53 -0.14 -21.54
N TYR A 124 3.58 -0.52 -20.68
CA TYR A 124 3.55 -0.18 -19.27
C TYR A 124 3.97 -1.33 -18.35
N THR A 125 4.19 -2.54 -18.89
CA THR A 125 4.62 -3.71 -18.10
C THR A 125 5.99 -3.51 -17.47
N ASN A 126 7.02 -3.22 -18.27
CA ASN A 126 8.39 -3.03 -17.77
C ASN A 126 8.54 -1.77 -16.91
N PRO A 127 7.97 -0.60 -17.29
CA PRO A 127 7.98 0.58 -16.43
C PRO A 127 7.38 0.33 -15.04
N PHE A 128 6.31 -0.46 -14.94
CA PHE A 128 5.73 -0.80 -13.64
C PHE A 128 6.64 -1.73 -12.82
N LEU A 129 7.27 -2.75 -13.45
CA LEU A 129 8.24 -3.63 -12.79
C LEU A 129 9.40 -2.86 -12.16
N GLU A 130 9.95 -1.89 -12.90
CA GLU A 130 11.02 -1.01 -12.42
C GLU A 130 10.52 -0.13 -11.26
N PHE A 131 9.40 0.56 -11.47
CA PHE A 131 8.81 1.43 -10.46
C PHE A 131 8.57 0.72 -9.12
N ILE A 132 7.91 -0.44 -9.14
CA ILE A 132 7.52 -1.13 -7.90
C ILE A 132 8.73 -1.75 -7.18
N THR A 133 9.78 -2.12 -7.93
CA THR A 133 11.05 -2.63 -7.39
C THR A 133 11.86 -1.51 -6.73
N ASP A 134 11.89 -0.34 -7.35
CA ASP A 134 12.77 0.74 -6.91
C ASP A 134 12.18 1.59 -5.79
N ASN A 135 10.85 1.63 -5.65
CA ASN A 135 10.14 2.54 -4.75
C ASN A 135 9.41 1.78 -3.61
N PRO A 136 10.16 1.26 -2.61
CA PRO A 136 9.60 0.33 -1.63
C PRO A 136 8.65 0.98 -0.62
N THR A 137 8.88 2.23 -0.22
CA THR A 137 8.09 2.92 0.82
C THR A 137 7.22 4.03 0.23
N VAL A 138 6.22 4.50 0.98
CA VAL A 138 5.38 5.65 0.60
C VAL A 138 6.21 6.88 0.22
N PHE A 139 7.29 7.13 0.95
CA PHE A 139 8.16 8.28 0.71
C PHE A 139 8.91 8.19 -0.64
N HIS A 140 9.38 6.99 -1.01
CA HIS A 140 10.02 6.78 -2.31
C HIS A 140 9.01 6.90 -3.45
N VAL A 141 7.78 6.43 -3.26
CA VAL A 141 6.70 6.59 -4.25
C VAL A 141 6.41 8.07 -4.49
N VAL A 142 6.26 8.89 -3.44
CA VAL A 142 6.05 10.34 -3.59
C VAL A 142 7.23 11.03 -4.30
N GLU A 143 8.47 10.66 -3.99
CA GLU A 143 9.64 11.21 -4.69
C GLU A 143 9.68 10.81 -6.17
N ALA A 144 9.39 9.55 -6.48
CA ALA A 144 9.33 9.05 -7.85
C ALA A 144 8.22 9.72 -8.66
N PHE A 145 7.01 9.83 -8.09
CA PHE A 145 5.89 10.52 -8.70
C PHE A 145 6.22 12.00 -8.94
N GLY A 146 6.81 12.68 -7.96
CA GLY A 146 7.19 14.08 -8.09
C GLY A 146 8.24 14.30 -9.18
N THR A 147 9.22 13.38 -9.29
CA THR A 147 10.24 13.39 -10.34
C THR A 147 9.60 13.17 -11.72
N ARG A 148 8.70 12.20 -11.82
CA ARG A 148 7.96 11.86 -13.04
C ARG A 148 7.07 13.01 -13.51
N LEU A 149 6.36 13.68 -12.60
CA LEU A 149 5.53 14.85 -12.87
C LEU A 149 6.37 16.05 -13.33
N LYS A 150 7.48 16.35 -12.66
CA LYS A 150 8.40 17.44 -13.07
C LYS A 150 8.96 17.21 -14.47
N ALA A 151 9.35 15.97 -14.79
CA ALA A 151 9.81 15.60 -16.13
C ALA A 151 8.75 15.84 -17.22
N ASN A 152 7.47 15.78 -16.84
CA ASN A 152 6.32 16.06 -17.71
C ASN A 152 5.73 17.47 -17.49
N GLY A 153 6.55 18.41 -16.99
CA GLY A 153 6.24 19.83 -16.94
C GLY A 153 5.22 20.26 -15.88
N PHE A 154 4.93 19.43 -14.88
CA PHE A 154 4.15 19.83 -13.72
C PHE A 154 4.98 20.67 -12.76
N THR A 155 4.35 21.68 -12.15
CA THR A 155 4.99 22.55 -11.15
C THR A 155 4.62 22.14 -9.73
N GLU A 156 5.62 21.94 -8.87
CA GLU A 156 5.39 21.66 -7.44
C GLU A 156 4.88 22.90 -6.70
N LEU A 157 3.82 22.73 -5.92
CA LEU A 157 3.24 23.73 -5.05
C LEU A 157 3.42 23.32 -3.59
N SER A 158 3.91 24.26 -2.77
CA SER A 158 3.95 24.06 -1.33
C SER A 158 2.56 24.27 -0.73
N GLU A 159 2.11 23.36 0.13
CA GLU A 159 0.87 23.56 0.91
C GLU A 159 0.95 24.81 1.81
N ARG A 160 2.16 25.28 2.13
CA ARG A 160 2.40 26.41 3.04
C ARG A 160 2.36 27.79 2.39
N GLU A 161 2.27 27.84 1.06
CA GLU A 161 2.27 29.08 0.30
C GLU A 161 0.88 29.41 -0.22
N ASP A 162 0.63 30.68 -0.52
CA ASP A 162 -0.55 31.11 -1.29
C ASP A 162 -0.39 30.69 -2.77
N TRP A 163 -1.46 30.09 -3.32
CA TRP A 163 -1.50 29.56 -4.69
C TRP A 163 -2.09 30.55 -5.70
N SER A 164 -2.76 31.62 -5.25
CA SER A 164 -3.53 32.57 -6.09
C SER A 164 -2.75 33.14 -7.28
N LYS A 165 -1.44 33.37 -7.10
CA LYS A 165 -0.55 33.88 -8.15
C LYS A 165 0.11 32.80 -9.00
N LYS A 166 0.10 31.54 -8.54
CA LYS A 166 0.83 30.41 -9.15
C LYS A 166 -0.06 29.56 -10.05
N VAL A 167 -1.28 29.27 -9.59
CA VAL A 167 -2.24 28.45 -10.33
C VAL A 167 -2.88 29.29 -11.43
N LYS A 168 -2.91 28.74 -12.65
CA LYS A 168 -3.40 29.37 -13.89
C LYS A 168 -4.16 28.34 -14.73
N ALA A 169 -5.12 28.83 -15.52
CA ALA A 169 -5.83 28.02 -16.51
C ALA A 169 -4.83 27.45 -17.53
N GLY A 170 -5.04 26.21 -17.97
CA GLY A 170 -4.09 25.43 -18.79
C GLY A 170 -2.83 24.98 -18.03
N GLY A 171 -2.72 25.28 -16.73
CA GLY A 171 -1.55 24.94 -15.91
C GLY A 171 -1.64 23.53 -15.31
N ARG A 172 -0.47 22.93 -15.06
CA ARG A 172 -0.33 21.60 -14.44
C ARG A 172 0.56 21.66 -13.21
N TYR A 173 0.08 21.10 -12.11
CA TYR A 173 0.66 21.28 -10.78
C TYR A 173 0.57 20.01 -9.95
N PHE A 174 1.41 19.92 -8.94
CA PHE A 174 1.22 18.93 -7.90
C PHE A 174 1.65 19.49 -6.55
N THR A 175 1.15 18.91 -5.47
CA THR A 175 1.55 19.24 -4.11
C THR A 175 1.72 17.96 -3.30
N THR A 176 2.48 18.02 -2.21
CA THR A 176 2.70 16.88 -1.31
C THR A 176 2.32 17.24 0.11
N ARG A 177 1.80 16.26 0.84
CA ARG A 177 1.53 16.35 2.27
C ARG A 177 2.29 15.26 3.00
N ASN A 178 2.97 15.64 4.08
CA ASN A 178 3.82 14.73 4.86
C ASN A 178 4.97 14.09 4.06
N GLY A 179 5.13 14.37 2.76
CA GLY A 179 6.02 13.59 1.90
C GLY A 179 5.55 12.15 1.68
N SER A 180 4.34 11.77 2.11
CA SER A 180 3.77 10.43 1.96
C SER A 180 2.42 10.42 1.24
N SER A 181 1.84 11.58 0.94
CA SER A 181 0.67 11.74 0.07
C SER A 181 0.89 12.84 -0.95
N MET A 182 0.18 12.76 -2.07
CA MET A 182 0.31 13.70 -3.18
C MET A 182 -1.04 14.00 -3.84
N MET A 183 -1.18 15.22 -4.35
CA MET A 183 -2.24 15.62 -5.29
C MET A 183 -1.56 16.15 -6.56
N ALA A 184 -1.87 15.58 -7.72
CA ALA A 184 -1.44 16.07 -9.02
C ALA A 184 -2.68 16.50 -9.82
N PHE A 185 -2.62 17.64 -10.51
CA PHE A 185 -3.78 18.15 -11.22
C PHE A 185 -3.42 19.02 -12.44
N VAL A 186 -4.34 19.04 -13.40
CA VAL A 186 -4.30 19.86 -14.61
C VAL A 186 -5.55 20.72 -14.64
N ILE A 187 -5.38 22.02 -14.83
CA ILE A 187 -6.48 22.98 -14.92
C ILE A 187 -6.84 23.19 -16.39
N GLY A 188 -8.08 22.94 -16.78
CA GLY A 188 -8.58 23.28 -18.11
C GLY A 188 -8.44 24.78 -18.41
N LYS A 189 -8.17 25.12 -19.68
CA LYS A 189 -8.02 26.51 -20.13
C LYS A 189 -9.31 27.32 -19.97
N ASP A 190 -10.47 26.65 -20.06
CA ASP A 190 -11.80 27.24 -19.97
C ASP A 190 -12.43 27.01 -18.59
N TYR A 191 -11.62 26.64 -17.59
CA TYR A 191 -12.11 26.42 -16.23
C TYR A 191 -12.56 27.73 -15.58
N GLU A 192 -13.78 27.70 -15.02
CA GLU A 192 -14.34 28.75 -14.19
C GLU A 192 -14.74 28.21 -12.80
N ALA A 193 -14.73 29.08 -11.78
CA ALA A 193 -15.14 28.71 -10.44
C ALA A 193 -16.60 28.22 -10.42
N GLY A 194 -16.80 26.95 -10.02
CA GLY A 194 -18.11 26.28 -10.08
C GLY A 194 -18.17 25.14 -11.10
N ASN A 195 -17.19 25.04 -12.01
CA ASN A 195 -17.02 23.87 -12.88
C ASN A 195 -16.56 22.65 -12.08
N GLY A 196 -16.71 21.48 -12.68
CA GLY A 196 -16.44 20.19 -12.06
C GLY A 196 -14.97 19.75 -12.06
N PHE A 197 -14.71 18.72 -11.27
CA PHE A 197 -13.44 18.00 -11.22
C PHE A 197 -13.63 16.55 -11.67
N ALA A 198 -12.75 16.07 -12.53
CA ALA A 198 -12.53 14.64 -12.78
C ALA A 198 -11.46 14.14 -11.82
N MET A 199 -11.85 13.47 -10.73
CA MET A 199 -10.93 13.03 -9.69
C MET A 199 -10.70 11.53 -9.76
N CYS A 200 -9.45 11.09 -9.79
CA CYS A 200 -9.04 9.70 -9.58
C CYS A 200 -8.26 9.62 -8.27
N ALA A 201 -8.61 8.73 -7.36
CA ALA A 201 -7.98 8.65 -6.04
C ALA A 201 -7.66 7.21 -5.64
N GLY A 202 -6.41 6.94 -5.28
CA GLY A 202 -5.98 5.66 -4.72
C GLY A 202 -5.07 5.86 -3.52
N HIS A 203 -4.44 4.79 -3.05
CA HIS A 203 -3.46 4.86 -1.96
C HIS A 203 -2.11 4.25 -2.33
N ILE A 204 -1.06 4.73 -1.67
CA ILE A 204 0.33 4.35 -1.95
C ILE A 204 1.03 3.72 -0.75
N ASP A 205 0.38 3.69 0.41
CA ASP A 205 0.76 2.82 1.51
C ASP A 205 0.43 1.36 1.18
N ALA A 206 1.14 0.46 1.85
CA ALA A 206 0.98 -0.97 1.69
C ALA A 206 1.40 -1.66 2.98
N LEU A 207 0.91 -2.88 3.22
CA LEU A 207 1.39 -3.72 4.31
C LEU A 207 2.92 -3.79 4.36
N THR A 208 3.47 -3.41 5.51
CA THR A 208 4.91 -3.33 5.75
C THR A 208 5.23 -3.58 7.22
N THR A 209 6.50 -3.62 7.59
CA THR A 209 6.89 -3.55 9.01
C THR A 209 7.64 -2.27 9.27
N ARG A 210 7.22 -1.50 10.26
CA ARG A 210 7.87 -0.24 10.65
C ARG A 210 8.81 -0.48 11.82
N LEU A 211 9.96 0.17 11.80
CA LEU A 211 10.87 0.18 12.95
C LEU A 211 10.19 0.83 14.15
N LYS A 212 10.39 0.27 15.34
CA LYS A 212 9.90 0.87 16.58
C LYS A 212 10.69 2.15 16.90
N PRO A 213 10.10 3.12 17.62
CA PRO A 213 10.82 4.30 18.09
C PRO A 213 12.12 3.95 18.83
N VAL A 214 12.15 2.83 19.55
CA VAL A 214 13.36 2.19 20.05
C VAL A 214 13.46 0.80 19.40
N SER A 215 14.31 0.67 18.39
CA SER A 215 14.45 -0.58 17.64
C SER A 215 15.57 -1.50 18.17
N THR A 216 16.38 -1.03 19.12
CA THR A 216 17.37 -1.89 19.79
C THR A 216 16.68 -2.96 20.62
N LYS A 217 17.07 -4.22 20.41
CA LYS A 217 16.70 -5.34 21.28
C LYS A 217 17.94 -5.88 22.00
N PRO A 218 17.79 -6.45 23.21
CA PRO A 218 18.86 -7.20 23.84
C PRO A 218 19.37 -8.31 22.91
N GLY A 219 20.69 -8.50 22.91
CA GLY A 219 21.31 -9.63 22.24
C GLY A 219 20.76 -10.95 22.79
N ARG A 220 20.48 -11.91 21.90
CA ARG A 220 19.88 -13.19 22.27
C ARG A 220 20.61 -14.32 21.60
N ASP A 221 21.27 -15.17 22.39
CA ASP A 221 21.94 -16.38 21.93
C ASP A 221 22.94 -16.12 20.78
N GLY A 222 23.60 -14.96 20.79
CA GLY A 222 24.56 -14.56 19.77
C GLY A 222 23.94 -13.93 18.51
N TYR A 223 22.63 -13.66 18.49
CA TYR A 223 21.93 -12.98 17.41
C TYR A 223 21.60 -11.53 17.75
N VAL A 224 21.67 -10.67 16.73
CA VAL A 224 21.18 -9.29 16.77
C VAL A 224 19.79 -9.26 16.14
N GLN A 225 18.81 -8.86 16.93
CA GLN A 225 17.41 -8.73 16.50
C GLN A 225 17.01 -7.26 16.35
N LEU A 226 16.01 -7.00 15.52
CA LEU A 226 15.49 -5.66 15.26
C LEU A 226 14.06 -5.52 15.82
N GLY A 227 13.83 -4.45 16.58
CA GLY A 227 12.51 -4.10 17.08
C GLY A 227 11.64 -3.49 15.99
N VAL A 228 10.64 -4.23 15.51
CA VAL A 228 9.68 -3.77 14.50
C VAL A 228 8.24 -3.94 14.99
N ALA A 229 7.31 -3.23 14.35
CA ALA A 229 5.87 -3.40 14.51
C ALA A 229 5.23 -3.65 13.13
N PRO A 230 4.19 -4.49 13.05
CA PRO A 230 3.44 -4.63 11.81
C PRO A 230 2.68 -3.34 11.51
N TYR A 231 2.72 -2.89 10.26
CA TYR A 231 1.78 -1.93 9.72
C TYR A 231 0.62 -2.71 9.09
N ALA A 232 -0.61 -2.39 9.53
CA ALA A 232 -1.81 -3.13 9.17
C ALA A 232 -1.67 -4.66 9.36
N GLY A 233 -2.02 -5.45 8.34
CA GLY A 233 -2.01 -6.92 8.37
C GLY A 233 -0.63 -7.58 8.22
N ALA A 234 0.47 -6.83 8.24
CA ALA A 234 1.82 -7.38 8.09
C ALA A 234 2.22 -8.32 9.24
N LEU A 235 3.40 -8.95 9.09
CA LEU A 235 3.82 -10.10 9.91
C LEU A 235 2.75 -11.20 9.89
N ASN A 236 2.26 -11.52 8.70
CA ASN A 236 1.41 -12.67 8.46
C ASN A 236 2.24 -13.84 7.89
N ASN A 237 1.61 -14.96 7.55
CA ASN A 237 2.32 -16.18 7.15
C ASN A 237 3.18 -16.05 5.89
N THR A 238 2.97 -15.03 5.06
CA THR A 238 3.76 -14.83 3.82
C THR A 238 5.11 -14.15 4.07
N TRP A 239 5.31 -13.57 5.26
CA TRP A 239 6.51 -12.84 5.68
C TRP A 239 7.65 -13.73 6.18
N TRP A 240 7.38 -15.00 6.45
CA TRP A 240 8.38 -15.96 6.88
C TRP A 240 9.42 -16.23 5.80
N ASP A 241 10.67 -16.36 6.22
CA ASP A 241 11.81 -16.75 5.39
C ASP A 241 12.08 -15.86 4.17
N ARG A 242 11.52 -14.64 4.17
CA ARG A 242 11.75 -13.60 3.16
C ARG A 242 13.04 -12.84 3.43
N ASP A 243 13.73 -12.46 2.36
CA ASP A 243 14.90 -11.60 2.42
C ASP A 243 14.42 -10.15 2.43
N LEU A 244 14.58 -9.48 3.57
CA LEU A 244 13.97 -8.17 3.81
C LEU A 244 14.99 -7.04 3.68
N GLY A 245 14.74 -6.13 2.74
CA GLY A 245 15.42 -4.85 2.61
C GLY A 245 14.95 -3.85 3.67
N ILE A 246 15.63 -2.70 3.74
CA ILE A 246 15.23 -1.59 4.61
C ILE A 246 15.35 -0.27 3.85
N GLY A 247 14.41 0.64 4.12
CA GLY A 247 14.43 1.99 3.59
C GLY A 247 13.32 2.84 4.17
N GLY A 248 13.33 4.13 3.86
CA GLY A 248 12.33 5.08 4.28
C GLY A 248 12.90 6.47 4.46
N ARG A 249 12.31 7.24 5.38
CA ARG A 249 12.67 8.64 5.65
C ARG A 249 13.58 8.75 6.86
N VAL A 250 14.57 9.63 6.80
CA VAL A 250 15.42 10.04 7.91
C VAL A 250 15.35 11.56 8.07
N ILE A 251 15.09 12.02 9.29
CA ILE A 251 15.12 13.44 9.63
C ILE A 251 16.51 13.79 10.13
N VAL A 252 17.20 14.67 9.41
CA VAL A 252 18.59 15.04 9.68
C VAL A 252 18.67 16.52 10.01
N LYS A 253 19.27 16.83 11.14
CA LYS A 253 19.60 18.21 11.54
C LYS A 253 20.92 18.60 10.90
N ASN A 254 20.91 19.66 10.11
CA ASN A 254 22.15 20.25 9.61
C ASN A 254 22.79 21.07 10.74
N ALA A 255 23.98 20.68 11.16
CA ALA A 255 24.69 21.32 12.28
C ALA A 255 24.99 22.81 12.02
N ASP A 256 25.35 23.18 10.78
CA ASP A 256 25.76 24.54 10.42
C ASP A 256 24.59 25.54 10.44
N SER A 257 23.43 25.12 9.93
CA SER A 257 22.23 25.97 9.81
C SER A 257 21.22 25.79 10.94
N GLY A 258 21.36 24.72 11.73
CA GLY A 258 20.41 24.29 12.76
C GLY A 258 19.07 23.78 12.22
N LYS A 259 18.86 23.74 10.90
CA LYS A 259 17.60 23.32 10.26
C LYS A 259 17.54 21.81 10.10
N SER A 260 16.35 21.23 10.25
CA SER A 260 16.11 19.82 9.94
C SER A 260 15.62 19.65 8.50
N THR A 261 16.06 18.58 7.86
CA THR A 261 15.67 18.18 6.51
C THR A 261 15.22 16.72 6.51
N SER A 262 14.32 16.38 5.59
CA SER A 262 13.92 15.00 5.31
C SER A 262 14.80 14.46 4.20
N GLN A 263 15.41 13.29 4.41
CA GLN A 263 16.22 12.59 3.40
C GLN A 263 15.72 11.14 3.27
N LEU A 264 15.77 10.58 2.06
CA LEU A 264 15.38 9.19 1.82
C LEU A 264 16.60 8.27 1.82
N VAL A 265 16.43 7.10 2.41
CA VAL A 265 17.44 6.06 2.44
C VAL A 265 16.84 4.74 1.98
N LYS A 266 17.62 4.00 1.19
CA LYS A 266 17.39 2.60 0.85
C LYS A 266 18.75 1.91 0.89
N LEU A 267 18.83 0.79 1.61
CA LEU A 267 20.02 -0.06 1.56
C LEU A 267 19.88 -1.05 0.40
N ASP A 268 20.99 -1.31 -0.28
CA ASP A 268 20.99 -2.02 -1.56
C ASP A 268 21.02 -3.55 -1.41
N TRP A 269 20.90 -4.08 -0.19
CA TRP A 269 20.87 -5.52 0.10
C TRP A 269 19.87 -5.85 1.22
N PRO A 270 19.35 -7.09 1.30
CA PRO A 270 18.50 -7.52 2.40
C PRO A 270 19.29 -7.55 3.71
N ILE A 271 18.82 -6.81 4.71
CA ILE A 271 19.47 -6.72 6.02
C ILE A 271 18.80 -7.60 7.07
N ALA A 272 17.59 -8.09 6.80
CA ALA A 272 16.77 -8.74 7.81
C ALA A 272 16.11 -10.00 7.27
N LYS A 273 15.86 -10.95 8.17
CA LYS A 273 15.08 -12.16 7.89
C LYS A 273 14.28 -12.58 9.11
N ILE A 274 13.07 -13.08 8.90
CA ILE A 274 12.23 -13.66 9.96
C ILE A 274 12.22 -15.18 9.74
N PRO A 275 13.02 -15.97 10.48
CA PRO A 275 13.16 -17.40 10.21
C PRO A 275 11.99 -18.22 10.76
N THR A 276 11.50 -19.18 10.00
CA THR A 276 10.59 -20.20 10.54
C THR A 276 11.27 -21.07 11.59
N LEU A 277 10.48 -21.57 12.55
CA LEU A 277 10.91 -22.70 13.36
C LEU A 277 10.76 -23.99 12.54
N ALA A 278 11.82 -24.80 12.47
CA ALA A 278 11.80 -26.03 11.70
C ALA A 278 10.66 -26.98 12.18
N PRO A 279 9.97 -27.67 11.25
CA PRO A 279 8.82 -28.51 11.58
C PRO A 279 9.17 -29.71 12.49
N HIS A 280 10.44 -30.11 12.52
CA HIS A 280 10.97 -31.16 13.39
C HIS A 280 10.75 -30.89 14.88
N PHE A 281 10.56 -29.63 15.29
CA PHE A 281 10.27 -29.27 16.67
C PHE A 281 8.81 -29.56 17.09
N GLY A 282 7.94 -29.99 16.17
CA GLY A 282 6.57 -30.40 16.45
C GLY A 282 5.63 -29.23 16.69
N SER A 283 4.69 -29.35 17.63
CA SER A 283 3.65 -28.34 17.88
C SER A 283 4.13 -26.88 18.01
N PRO A 284 5.30 -26.56 18.61
CA PRO A 284 5.85 -25.20 18.62
C PRO A 284 6.10 -24.55 17.25
N SER A 285 6.29 -25.35 16.19
CA SER A 285 6.45 -24.84 14.82
C SER A 285 5.11 -24.62 14.12
N LEU A 286 3.99 -24.82 14.82
CA LEU A 286 2.64 -24.59 14.33
C LEU A 286 2.12 -23.29 14.96
N GLY A 287 1.66 -22.37 14.13
CA GLY A 287 1.10 -21.09 14.58
C GLY A 287 -0.24 -21.24 15.34
N PRO A 288 -0.86 -20.12 15.77
CA PRO A 288 -0.46 -18.75 15.49
C PRO A 288 0.82 -18.34 16.23
N PHE A 289 1.66 -17.56 15.56
CA PHE A 289 2.90 -17.05 16.13
C PHE A 289 2.71 -15.66 16.73
N ASN A 290 3.35 -15.42 17.87
CA ASN A 290 3.37 -14.12 18.50
C ASN A 290 4.23 -13.14 17.65
N LYS A 291 3.60 -12.06 17.17
CA LYS A 291 4.27 -11.06 16.34
C LYS A 291 5.41 -10.31 17.06
N GLU A 292 5.38 -10.22 18.39
CA GLU A 292 6.40 -9.51 19.19
C GLU A 292 7.60 -10.39 19.56
N THR A 293 7.38 -11.68 19.82
CA THR A 293 8.41 -12.55 20.41
C THR A 293 8.87 -13.68 19.50
N GLN A 294 8.08 -14.04 18.48
CA GLN A 294 8.40 -15.12 17.53
C GLN A 294 8.65 -14.60 16.11
N MET A 295 7.93 -13.56 15.67
CA MET A 295 8.13 -12.96 14.34
C MET A 295 9.12 -11.78 14.36
N VAL A 296 10.26 -11.96 15.03
CA VAL A 296 11.24 -10.88 15.22
C VAL A 296 12.34 -10.99 14.16
N PRO A 297 12.58 -9.95 13.35
CA PRO A 297 13.64 -9.99 12.36
C PRO A 297 15.03 -10.09 12.98
N ILE A 298 15.86 -10.97 12.41
CA ILE A 298 17.29 -11.09 12.71
C ILE A 298 18.05 -10.25 11.69
N ILE A 299 18.96 -9.41 12.16
CA ILE A 299 19.78 -8.49 11.34
C ILE A 299 21.29 -8.75 11.43
N GLY A 300 21.70 -9.80 12.15
CA GLY A 300 23.09 -10.20 12.24
C GLY A 300 23.41 -11.08 13.44
N LEU A 301 24.72 -11.30 13.64
CA LEU A 301 25.28 -12.09 14.74
C LEU A 301 26.15 -11.19 15.63
N GLU A 302 26.11 -11.39 16.95
CA GLU A 302 26.89 -10.63 17.93
C GLU A 302 28.41 -10.79 17.74
N GLY A 303 28.87 -11.96 17.29
CA GLY A 303 30.30 -12.23 17.02
C GLY A 303 30.82 -11.53 15.75
N ALA A 304 30.00 -11.47 14.70
CA ALA A 304 30.29 -10.67 13.50
C ALA A 304 30.15 -9.17 13.81
N ALA A 305 29.19 -8.79 14.65
CA ALA A 305 29.06 -7.43 15.15
C ALA A 305 30.28 -7.03 15.99
N LYS A 306 30.84 -7.91 16.83
CA LYS A 306 32.07 -7.67 17.62
C LYS A 306 33.33 -7.57 16.78
N LYS A 307 33.49 -8.38 15.72
CA LYS A 307 34.62 -8.22 14.78
C LYS A 307 34.56 -6.88 14.06
N LEU A 308 33.37 -6.44 13.65
CA LEU A 308 33.17 -5.14 13.02
C LEU A 308 33.18 -3.94 14.00
N THR A 309 32.84 -4.09 15.28
CA THR A 309 33.03 -3.01 16.28
C THR A 309 34.48 -2.90 16.77
N ASN A 310 35.23 -4.01 16.79
CA ASN A 310 36.69 -3.98 16.97
C ASN A 310 37.43 -3.54 15.69
N ASP A 311 36.85 -3.75 14.51
CA ASP A 311 37.30 -3.12 13.27
C ASP A 311 36.81 -1.67 13.16
N ALA A 312 35.74 -1.24 13.84
CA ALA A 312 35.36 0.18 13.90
C ALA A 312 36.40 1.01 14.69
N SER A 313 37.08 0.39 15.67
CA SER A 313 38.25 0.98 16.33
C SER A 313 39.57 0.76 15.57
N LYS A 314 39.59 -0.06 14.50
CA LYS A 314 40.76 -0.33 13.62
C LYS A 314 40.59 0.11 12.16
N LEU A 315 39.44 0.66 11.77
CA LEU A 315 39.19 1.36 10.50
C LEU A 315 39.87 2.75 10.48
N GLY A 316 40.86 2.95 11.35
CA GLY A 316 41.83 4.04 11.26
C GLY A 316 42.77 3.79 10.08
N SER A 317 42.28 3.98 8.86
CA SER A 317 43.01 4.70 7.82
C SER A 317 42.14 4.84 6.56
N LYS A 318 41.90 6.12 6.19
CA LYS A 318 41.38 6.69 4.93
C LYS A 318 39.89 7.10 4.94
N GLU A 319 39.69 8.39 5.21
CA GLU A 319 38.56 9.29 4.90
C GLU A 319 37.12 8.77 5.12
N GLY A 320 36.38 9.38 6.08
CA GLY A 320 34.92 9.19 6.23
C GLY A 320 34.43 8.60 7.56
N HIS A 321 35.07 8.92 8.69
CA HIS A 321 34.58 8.49 10.01
C HIS A 321 33.23 9.14 10.36
N VAL A 322 32.25 8.32 10.74
CA VAL A 322 30.98 8.78 11.35
C VAL A 322 31.18 8.85 12.86
N LEU A 323 30.93 10.01 13.47
CA LEU A 323 31.01 10.17 14.92
C LEU A 323 29.89 9.38 15.60
N ALA A 324 30.24 8.67 16.68
CA ALA A 324 29.30 7.89 17.45
C ALA A 324 28.22 8.79 18.08
N PRO A 325 26.98 8.28 18.22
CA PRO A 325 25.89 9.08 18.75
C PRO A 325 26.10 9.43 20.23
N ASN A 326 25.67 10.63 20.62
CA ASN A 326 25.61 11.01 22.02
C ASN A 326 24.63 10.11 22.80
N ALA A 327 24.91 9.82 24.09
CA ALA A 327 24.17 8.84 24.90
C ALA A 327 22.66 9.12 25.08
N ASN A 328 22.22 10.35 24.83
CA ASN A 328 20.81 10.76 24.92
C ASN A 328 20.20 11.11 23.55
N SER A 329 20.89 10.81 22.45
CA SER A 329 20.40 11.06 21.10
C SER A 329 19.44 9.95 20.65
N PHE A 330 18.56 10.26 19.70
CA PHE A 330 17.71 9.26 19.05
C PHE A 330 18.54 8.08 18.53
N ALA A 331 19.63 8.36 17.82
CA ALA A 331 20.51 7.35 17.25
C ALA A 331 21.09 6.37 18.29
N SER A 332 21.28 6.77 19.55
CA SER A 332 21.75 5.87 20.62
C SER A 332 20.72 4.80 21.03
N THR A 333 19.43 5.01 20.70
CA THR A 333 18.35 4.06 20.98
C THR A 333 18.18 3.01 19.87
N GLN A 334 18.94 3.15 18.78
CA GLN A 334 18.87 2.30 17.59
C GLN A 334 20.07 1.33 17.50
N PRO A 335 19.95 0.22 16.76
CA PRO A 335 21.07 -0.70 16.58
C PRO A 335 22.31 0.03 16.01
N PRO A 336 23.46 0.04 16.70
CA PRO A 336 24.59 0.91 16.32
C PRO A 336 25.10 0.69 14.89
N ARG A 337 25.12 -0.56 14.43
CA ARG A 337 25.52 -0.90 13.06
C ARG A 337 24.53 -0.39 12.01
N LEU A 338 23.24 -0.35 12.32
CA LEU A 338 22.23 0.17 11.41
C LEU A 338 22.37 1.69 11.26
N VAL A 339 22.58 2.39 12.38
CA VAL A 339 22.86 3.84 12.40
C VAL A 339 24.07 4.18 11.53
N GLU A 340 25.17 3.45 11.70
CA GLU A 340 26.40 3.67 10.92
C GLU A 340 26.17 3.49 9.41
N LEU A 341 25.44 2.44 9.01
CA LEU A 341 25.12 2.18 7.61
C LEU A 341 24.26 3.29 7.00
N ILE A 342 23.22 3.73 7.71
CA ILE A 342 22.33 4.82 7.26
C ILE A 342 23.11 6.13 7.18
N ALA A 343 23.89 6.46 8.21
CA ALA A 343 24.70 7.67 8.24
C ALA A 343 25.68 7.72 7.06
N ARG A 344 26.38 6.61 6.78
CA ARG A 344 27.25 6.51 5.59
C ARG A 344 26.49 6.66 4.29
N ARG A 345 25.33 5.99 4.14
CA ARG A 345 24.51 6.06 2.92
C ARG A 345 24.05 7.48 2.62
N LEU A 346 23.74 8.25 3.66
CA LEU A 346 23.30 9.65 3.60
C LEU A 346 24.44 10.68 3.72
N SER A 347 25.69 10.23 3.77
CA SER A 347 26.86 11.11 3.99
C SER A 347 26.77 11.98 5.25
N ILE A 348 26.10 11.49 6.30
CA ILE A 348 25.99 12.13 7.61
C ILE A 348 27.28 11.87 8.40
N LYS A 349 27.91 12.94 8.88
CA LYS A 349 29.20 12.86 9.60
C LYS A 349 29.06 12.59 11.09
N ASP A 350 28.01 13.09 11.73
CA ASP A 350 27.71 12.83 13.14
C ASP A 350 26.37 12.10 13.25
N ALA A 351 26.37 10.88 13.79
CA ALA A 351 25.13 10.13 13.96
C ALA A 351 24.12 10.84 14.88
N SER A 352 24.57 11.76 15.73
CA SER A 352 23.73 12.61 16.58
C SER A 352 22.89 13.62 15.79
N ASP A 353 23.24 13.88 14.52
CA ASP A 353 22.46 14.72 13.62
C ASP A 353 21.20 14.01 13.11
N ILE A 354 21.10 12.68 13.27
CA ILE A 354 19.87 11.93 13.01
C ILE A 354 18.90 12.22 14.15
N VAL A 355 17.86 13.00 13.84
CA VAL A 355 16.83 13.42 14.78
C VAL A 355 15.81 12.31 15.00
N ASP A 356 15.35 11.69 13.91
CA ASP A 356 14.38 10.60 13.92
C ASP A 356 14.38 9.90 12.55
N TRP A 357 13.70 8.75 12.45
CA TRP A 357 13.46 8.08 11.17
C TRP A 357 12.11 7.35 11.13
N GLU A 358 11.63 7.13 9.91
CA GLU A 358 10.50 6.25 9.60
C GLU A 358 10.98 5.26 8.55
N LEU A 359 11.45 4.12 9.04
CA LEU A 359 12.01 3.05 8.21
C LEU A 359 11.10 1.84 8.21
N GLU A 360 11.07 1.20 7.05
CA GLU A 360 10.25 0.04 6.73
C GLU A 360 11.14 -1.13 6.33
N LEU A 361 10.80 -2.34 6.77
CA LEU A 361 11.30 -3.56 6.11
C LEU A 361 10.31 -4.05 5.07
N PHE A 362 10.85 -4.45 3.92
CA PHE A 362 10.09 -4.88 2.76
C PHE A 362 10.78 -6.05 2.05
N ASP A 363 10.03 -6.88 1.30
CA ASP A 363 10.62 -7.93 0.48
C ASP A 363 11.57 -7.32 -0.57
N SER A 364 12.84 -7.77 -0.54
CA SER A 364 13.90 -7.32 -1.44
C SER A 364 13.89 -8.02 -2.80
N GLN A 365 13.10 -9.09 -2.96
CA GLN A 365 12.98 -9.80 -4.23
C GLN A 365 12.38 -8.86 -5.30
N PRO A 366 13.10 -8.57 -6.40
CA PRO A 366 12.60 -7.71 -7.48
C PRO A 366 11.27 -8.19 -8.06
N ALA A 367 10.48 -7.28 -8.61
CA ALA A 367 9.31 -7.67 -9.41
C ALA A 367 9.75 -8.42 -10.67
N ALA A 368 8.93 -9.36 -11.12
CA ALA A 368 9.25 -10.18 -12.29
C ALA A 368 7.99 -10.64 -13.01
N LEU A 369 8.13 -10.85 -14.33
CA LEU A 369 7.18 -11.65 -15.09
C LEU A 369 7.36 -13.14 -14.76
N ILE A 370 6.25 -13.85 -14.64
CA ILE A 370 6.19 -15.29 -14.37
C ILE A 370 5.13 -15.96 -15.27
N GLY A 371 5.07 -17.29 -15.26
CA GLY A 371 4.24 -18.07 -16.17
C GLY A 371 5.03 -18.56 -17.38
N LEU A 372 4.51 -19.57 -18.09
CA LEU A 372 5.19 -20.16 -19.26
C LEU A 372 5.38 -19.12 -20.37
N ASP A 373 4.38 -18.25 -20.53
CA ASP A 373 4.34 -17.20 -21.55
C ASP A 373 4.53 -15.79 -20.96
N GLN A 374 5.04 -15.68 -19.72
CA GLN A 374 5.26 -14.39 -19.03
C GLN A 374 4.01 -13.53 -18.87
N GLU A 375 2.83 -14.16 -18.86
CA GLU A 375 1.52 -13.50 -18.81
C GLU A 375 1.14 -12.93 -17.44
N LEU A 376 1.91 -13.25 -16.39
CA LEU A 376 1.68 -12.83 -15.01
C LEU A 376 2.82 -11.94 -14.52
N LEU A 377 2.50 -10.98 -13.66
CA LEU A 377 3.45 -10.13 -12.97
C LEU A 377 3.38 -10.38 -11.47
N SER A 378 4.52 -10.75 -10.86
CA SER A 378 4.63 -10.97 -9.42
C SER A 378 5.50 -9.91 -8.78
N ALA A 379 4.95 -9.21 -7.79
CA ALA A 379 5.62 -8.12 -7.09
C ALA A 379 5.13 -7.99 -5.65
N CYS A 380 5.91 -7.27 -4.84
CA CYS A 380 5.54 -6.85 -3.50
C CYS A 380 4.79 -5.51 -3.56
N ARG A 381 3.84 -5.29 -2.64
CA ARG A 381 3.13 -3.99 -2.47
C ARG A 381 2.33 -3.54 -3.71
N ILE A 382 1.75 -4.49 -4.44
CA ILE A 382 0.86 -4.19 -5.59
C ILE A 382 -0.30 -3.32 -5.12
N ASP A 383 -0.90 -3.71 -4.00
CA ASP A 383 -1.94 -3.01 -3.26
C ASP A 383 -1.36 -1.76 -2.56
N ASP A 384 -1.77 -0.53 -2.89
CA ASP A 384 -2.53 -0.10 -4.10
C ASP A 384 -1.64 0.71 -5.07
N LYS A 385 -0.33 0.49 -4.98
CA LYS A 385 0.65 1.18 -5.82
C LYS A 385 0.42 0.93 -7.31
N ILE A 386 -0.23 -0.15 -7.72
CA ILE A 386 -0.54 -0.41 -9.13
C ILE A 386 -1.61 0.54 -9.69
N CYS A 387 -2.74 0.73 -8.99
CA CYS A 387 -3.77 1.66 -9.44
C CYS A 387 -3.29 3.10 -9.32
N SER A 388 -2.62 3.44 -8.22
CA SER A 388 -2.03 4.76 -8.02
C SER A 388 -0.98 5.10 -9.09
N TRP A 389 -0.09 4.17 -9.45
CA TRP A 389 0.87 4.37 -10.54
C TRP A 389 0.17 4.53 -11.89
N ALA A 390 -0.81 3.66 -12.18
CA ALA A 390 -1.55 3.72 -13.44
C ALA A 390 -2.36 5.02 -13.58
N ALA A 391 -2.96 5.51 -12.50
CA ALA A 391 -3.70 6.77 -12.47
C ALA A 391 -2.78 7.99 -12.67
N LEU A 392 -1.56 7.97 -12.11
CA LEU A 392 -0.55 9.00 -12.37
C LEU A 392 -0.16 9.04 -13.84
N GLU A 393 0.21 7.88 -14.41
CA GLU A 393 0.60 7.79 -15.82
C GLU A 393 -0.56 8.14 -16.75
N GLY A 394 -1.79 7.77 -16.40
CA GLY A 394 -3.00 8.18 -17.13
C GLY A 394 -3.22 9.69 -17.11
N LEU A 395 -3.04 10.36 -15.96
CA LEU A 395 -3.10 11.83 -15.88
C LEU A 395 -2.00 12.49 -16.71
N ILE A 396 -0.78 11.96 -16.68
CA ILE A 396 0.35 12.47 -17.46
C ILE A 396 0.05 12.34 -18.96
N TYR A 397 -0.47 11.19 -19.39
CA TYR A 397 -0.84 10.94 -20.78
C TYR A 397 -1.92 11.91 -21.26
N ALA A 398 -2.98 12.09 -20.47
CA ALA A 398 -4.11 12.95 -20.80
C ALA A 398 -3.82 14.45 -20.64
N ALA A 399 -2.69 14.84 -20.04
CA ALA A 399 -2.44 16.20 -19.55
C ALA A 399 -2.63 17.30 -20.60
N ASP A 400 -2.13 17.08 -21.83
CA ASP A 400 -2.25 18.07 -22.90
C ASP A 400 -3.69 18.15 -23.45
N SER A 401 -4.40 17.02 -23.49
CA SER A 401 -5.81 16.97 -23.93
C SER A 401 -6.73 17.68 -22.95
N VAL A 402 -6.63 17.35 -21.65
CA VAL A 402 -7.53 17.89 -20.62
C VAL A 402 -7.23 19.36 -20.29
N ALA A 403 -6.03 19.85 -20.59
CA ALA A 403 -5.73 21.28 -20.52
C ALA A 403 -6.59 22.11 -21.48
N GLU A 404 -7.16 21.51 -22.52
CA GLU A 404 -8.05 22.19 -23.46
C GLU A 404 -9.53 22.21 -23.02
N GLY A 405 -9.89 21.59 -21.90
CA GLY A 405 -11.26 21.51 -21.39
C GLY A 405 -11.67 22.62 -20.43
N SER A 406 -12.82 22.43 -19.78
CA SER A 406 -13.37 23.34 -18.76
C SER A 406 -13.39 22.76 -17.35
N THR A 407 -12.94 21.51 -17.19
CA THR A 407 -12.83 20.81 -15.90
C THR A 407 -11.41 20.84 -15.33
N VAL A 408 -11.28 20.44 -14.06
CA VAL A 408 -9.97 20.11 -13.47
C VAL A 408 -9.81 18.60 -13.40
N SER A 409 -8.75 18.07 -14.02
CA SER A 409 -8.37 16.67 -13.85
C SER A 409 -7.41 16.54 -12.66
N LEU A 410 -7.72 15.68 -11.70
CA LEU A 410 -6.96 15.54 -10.46
C LEU A 410 -6.73 14.05 -10.14
N ALA A 411 -5.47 13.69 -9.89
CA ALA A 411 -5.07 12.40 -9.33
C ALA A 411 -4.59 12.59 -7.87
N GLY A 412 -5.20 11.85 -6.94
CA GLY A 412 -4.87 11.88 -5.52
C GLY A 412 -4.30 10.55 -5.03
N PHE A 413 -3.21 10.62 -4.27
CA PHE A 413 -2.50 9.45 -3.75
C PHE A 413 -2.35 9.60 -2.24
N PHE A 414 -3.05 8.76 -1.50
CA PHE A 414 -3.12 8.82 -0.04
C PHE A 414 -2.17 7.83 0.65
N ASP A 415 -1.83 8.14 1.89
CA ASP A 415 -1.17 7.25 2.84
C ASP A 415 -2.22 6.79 3.87
N ASP A 416 -1.89 5.78 4.66
CA ASP A 416 -2.71 5.31 5.78
C ASP A 416 -4.07 4.71 5.45
N GLU A 417 -4.35 4.30 4.20
CA GLU A 417 -5.57 3.56 3.86
C GLU A 417 -5.68 2.28 4.70
N GLU A 418 -4.57 1.53 4.76
CA GLU A 418 -4.49 0.19 5.34
C GLU A 418 -4.73 0.18 6.87
N ILE A 419 -4.68 1.37 7.47
CA ILE A 419 -4.95 1.61 8.90
C ILE A 419 -6.21 2.47 9.14
N GLY A 420 -7.04 2.65 8.11
CA GLY A 420 -8.36 3.28 8.18
C GLY A 420 -8.39 4.77 7.82
N SER A 421 -7.35 5.31 7.19
CA SER A 421 -7.29 6.66 6.57
C SER A 421 -7.43 7.86 7.53
N ARG A 422 -7.39 7.66 8.85
CA ARG A 422 -7.71 8.69 9.88
C ARG A 422 -6.51 9.52 10.36
N LEU A 423 -5.50 9.71 9.52
CA LEU A 423 -4.38 10.63 9.76
C LEU A 423 -4.41 11.78 8.75
N ARG A 424 -3.67 12.86 9.00
CA ARG A 424 -3.74 14.10 8.19
C ARG A 424 -3.40 13.90 6.71
N GLN A 425 -2.66 12.84 6.40
CA GLN A 425 -2.23 12.45 5.05
C GLN A 425 -3.14 11.37 4.41
N GLY A 426 -4.06 10.79 5.18
CA GLY A 426 -5.03 9.80 4.69
C GLY A 426 -6.33 10.41 4.18
N ALA A 427 -7.16 9.57 3.56
CA ALA A 427 -8.34 10.01 2.83
C ALA A 427 -9.45 10.57 3.72
N ALA A 428 -9.53 10.14 4.99
CA ALA A 428 -10.45 10.70 5.98
C ALA A 428 -9.90 11.99 6.64
N GLY A 429 -8.78 12.52 6.16
CA GLY A 429 -8.33 13.87 6.41
C GLY A 429 -9.05 14.91 5.55
N ASN A 430 -8.46 16.09 5.39
CA ASN A 430 -9.03 17.16 4.56
C ASN A 430 -8.23 17.43 3.28
N TYR A 431 -7.29 16.56 2.90
CA TYR A 431 -6.27 16.89 1.89
C TYR A 431 -6.85 17.14 0.50
N MET A 432 -7.69 16.25 -0.01
CA MET A 432 -8.36 16.44 -1.30
C MET A 432 -9.42 17.56 -1.25
N PRO A 433 -10.34 17.61 -0.26
CA PRO A 433 -11.31 18.71 -0.15
C PRO A 433 -10.65 20.10 -0.13
N ILE A 434 -9.61 20.29 0.70
CA ILE A 434 -8.93 21.59 0.78
C ILE A 434 -8.14 21.91 -0.49
N THR A 435 -7.67 20.90 -1.22
CA THR A 435 -6.99 21.12 -2.52
C THR A 435 -7.98 21.64 -3.56
N VAL A 436 -9.17 21.02 -3.65
CA VAL A 436 -10.26 21.48 -4.52
C VAL A 436 -10.67 22.91 -4.16
N GLU A 437 -10.94 23.19 -2.89
CA GLU A 437 -11.36 24.51 -2.42
C GLU A 437 -10.33 25.60 -2.74
N ARG A 438 -9.05 25.31 -2.54
CA ARG A 438 -7.96 26.24 -2.87
C ARG A 438 -7.80 26.48 -4.37
N ILE A 439 -8.02 25.46 -5.20
CA ILE A 439 -8.04 25.63 -6.67
C ILE A 439 -9.21 26.54 -7.05
N VAL A 440 -10.42 26.29 -6.54
CA VAL A 440 -11.59 27.16 -6.79
C VAL A 440 -11.31 28.61 -6.39
N GLU A 441 -10.70 28.83 -5.23
CA GLU A 441 -10.33 30.17 -4.75
C GLU A 441 -9.35 30.90 -5.67
N CYS A 442 -8.49 30.18 -6.39
CA CYS A 442 -7.56 30.78 -7.36
C CYS A 442 -8.28 31.39 -8.59
N PHE A 443 -9.53 30.99 -8.87
CA PHE A 443 -10.32 31.44 -10.02
C PHE A 443 -11.58 32.23 -9.65
N GLY A 444 -11.86 32.44 -8.36
CA GLY A 444 -13.03 33.18 -7.92
C GLY A 444 -13.32 33.00 -6.43
N SER A 445 -14.50 33.44 -5.99
CA SER A 445 -14.92 33.24 -4.60
C SER A 445 -15.28 31.78 -4.33
N ALA A 446 -14.55 31.12 -3.44
CA ALA A 446 -14.84 29.79 -2.90
C ALA A 446 -15.98 29.81 -1.84
N GLY A 447 -17.02 30.61 -2.08
CA GLY A 447 -18.20 30.62 -1.23
C GLY A 447 -18.97 29.30 -1.28
N LYS A 448 -19.82 29.03 -0.28
CA LYS A 448 -20.59 27.77 -0.16
C LYS A 448 -21.36 27.39 -1.42
N ASN A 449 -21.93 28.37 -2.13
CA ASN A 449 -22.65 28.13 -3.37
C ASN A 449 -21.71 27.66 -4.50
N THR A 450 -20.56 28.30 -4.67
CA THR A 450 -19.57 27.94 -5.69
C THR A 450 -18.98 26.56 -5.43
N ILE A 451 -18.59 26.28 -4.17
CA ILE A 451 -18.04 24.97 -3.78
C ILE A 451 -19.10 23.88 -3.90
N GLY A 452 -20.33 24.13 -3.46
CA GLY A 452 -21.43 23.17 -3.60
C GLY A 452 -21.70 22.79 -5.07
N ARG A 453 -21.69 23.79 -5.98
CA ARG A 453 -21.80 23.55 -7.43
C ARG A 453 -20.60 22.79 -7.98
N THR A 454 -19.39 23.15 -7.56
CA THR A 454 -18.15 22.48 -7.95
C THR A 454 -18.26 20.99 -7.63
N TYR A 455 -18.58 20.63 -6.38
CA TYR A 455 -18.71 19.22 -5.98
C TYR A 455 -19.86 18.51 -6.71
N ALA A 456 -21.02 19.16 -6.91
CA ALA A 456 -22.13 18.55 -7.64
C ALA A 456 -21.77 18.22 -9.12
N ASN A 457 -20.93 19.04 -9.74
CA ASN A 457 -20.41 18.84 -11.09
C ASN A 457 -19.15 17.94 -11.14
N SER A 458 -18.70 17.43 -10.01
CA SER A 458 -17.50 16.60 -9.91
C SER A 458 -17.83 15.13 -9.82
N PHE A 459 -16.83 14.32 -10.17
CA PHE A 459 -16.89 12.86 -10.07
C PHE A 459 -15.59 12.30 -9.52
N LEU A 460 -15.71 11.28 -8.70
CA LEU A 460 -14.60 10.57 -8.08
C LEU A 460 -14.54 9.11 -8.55
N LEU A 461 -13.48 8.76 -9.25
CA LEU A 461 -13.05 7.38 -9.45
C LEU A 461 -12.12 7.01 -8.29
N SER A 462 -12.64 6.24 -7.32
CA SER A 462 -11.87 5.60 -6.27
C SER A 462 -11.17 4.37 -6.85
N ALA A 463 -9.87 4.54 -7.13
CA ALA A 463 -9.01 3.57 -7.77
C ALA A 463 -8.29 2.75 -6.71
N ASP A 464 -8.78 1.53 -6.48
CA ASP A 464 -8.22 0.60 -5.52
C ASP A 464 -8.26 -0.81 -6.11
N VAL A 465 -7.24 -1.62 -5.83
CA VAL A 465 -7.15 -2.99 -6.35
C VAL A 465 -8.38 -3.81 -5.96
N THR A 466 -8.73 -4.76 -6.83
CA THR A 466 -9.83 -5.71 -6.58
C THR A 466 -9.33 -7.15 -6.59
N HIS A 467 -10.22 -8.12 -6.40
CA HIS A 467 -9.83 -9.52 -6.26
C HIS A 467 -10.06 -10.29 -7.56
N ALA A 468 -8.97 -10.65 -8.26
CA ALA A 468 -9.03 -11.59 -9.37
C ALA A 468 -9.47 -12.96 -8.87
N VAL A 469 -10.19 -13.72 -9.73
CA VAL A 469 -10.63 -15.06 -9.40
C VAL A 469 -9.44 -15.98 -9.11
N ASN A 470 -9.41 -16.55 -7.91
CA ASN A 470 -8.43 -17.57 -7.54
C ASN A 470 -9.02 -18.96 -7.84
N PRO A 471 -8.50 -19.69 -8.83
CA PRO A 471 -9.07 -20.96 -9.26
C PRO A 471 -9.05 -22.03 -8.16
N ASN A 472 -8.16 -21.91 -7.17
CA ASN A 472 -8.07 -22.86 -6.06
C ASN A 472 -9.14 -22.64 -4.98
N PHE A 473 -9.85 -21.50 -5.03
CA PHE A 473 -10.84 -21.09 -4.05
C PHE A 473 -12.10 -20.53 -4.73
N GLU A 474 -12.44 -20.99 -5.93
CA GLU A 474 -13.54 -20.45 -6.73
C GLU A 474 -14.85 -20.32 -5.93
N TYR A 475 -15.12 -21.24 -5.01
CA TYR A 475 -16.31 -21.26 -4.17
C TYR A 475 -16.54 -20.00 -3.30
N VAL A 476 -15.51 -19.17 -3.06
CA VAL A 476 -15.67 -17.89 -2.35
C VAL A 476 -16.07 -16.72 -3.24
N TYR A 477 -15.99 -16.88 -4.56
CA TYR A 477 -16.33 -15.83 -5.53
C TYR A 477 -17.81 -15.89 -5.90
N LEU A 478 -18.40 -14.73 -6.18
CA LEU A 478 -19.75 -14.64 -6.70
C LEU A 478 -19.74 -14.87 -8.21
N ASP A 479 -20.59 -15.79 -8.69
CA ASP A 479 -20.73 -16.03 -10.12
C ASP A 479 -21.12 -14.75 -10.88
N ASN A 480 -20.55 -14.58 -12.07
CA ASN A 480 -20.66 -13.39 -12.93
C ASN A 480 -20.04 -12.09 -12.35
N HIS A 481 -19.42 -12.13 -11.17
CA HIS A 481 -18.79 -10.97 -10.51
C HIS A 481 -17.37 -11.30 -10.04
N LYS A 482 -16.64 -12.07 -10.86
CA LYS A 482 -15.30 -12.57 -10.56
C LYS A 482 -14.33 -12.13 -11.68
N PRO A 483 -13.59 -11.02 -11.50
CA PRO A 483 -12.72 -10.49 -12.55
C PRO A 483 -11.53 -11.41 -12.82
N HIS A 484 -11.02 -11.33 -14.05
CA HIS A 484 -9.87 -12.07 -14.55
C HIS A 484 -8.69 -11.11 -14.81
N LEU A 485 -7.48 -11.66 -14.77
CA LEU A 485 -6.24 -10.94 -15.10
C LEU A 485 -6.14 -10.68 -16.62
N ASN A 486 -5.42 -9.63 -17.03
CA ASN A 486 -5.18 -9.25 -18.42
C ASN A 486 -6.45 -8.94 -19.25
N VAL A 487 -7.53 -8.50 -18.59
CA VAL A 487 -8.80 -8.15 -19.27
C VAL A 487 -9.10 -6.66 -19.20
N GLY A 488 -9.08 -6.10 -17.99
CA GLY A 488 -9.37 -4.68 -17.78
C GLY A 488 -9.83 -4.39 -16.36
N LEU A 489 -10.12 -3.12 -16.09
CA LEU A 489 -10.50 -2.65 -14.75
C LEU A 489 -11.79 -3.31 -14.26
N ALA A 490 -11.86 -3.66 -12.98
CA ALA A 490 -13.08 -4.20 -12.38
C ALA A 490 -13.81 -3.13 -11.58
N ILE A 491 -15.08 -2.89 -11.91
CA ILE A 491 -15.98 -2.09 -11.09
C ILE A 491 -16.29 -2.90 -9.82
N ALA A 492 -16.07 -2.30 -8.65
CA ALA A 492 -16.37 -2.90 -7.36
C ALA A 492 -17.73 -2.40 -6.86
N ALA A 493 -18.69 -3.31 -6.69
CA ALA A 493 -20.01 -3.02 -6.15
C ALA A 493 -20.18 -3.64 -4.76
N ASP A 494 -20.84 -2.91 -3.87
CA ASP A 494 -21.25 -3.42 -2.55
C ASP A 494 -22.53 -2.72 -2.08
N SER A 495 -23.50 -3.50 -1.60
CA SER A 495 -24.79 -2.97 -1.17
C SER A 495 -24.81 -2.36 0.23
N ASN A 496 -23.70 -2.44 0.98
CA ASN A 496 -23.60 -2.03 2.38
C ASN A 496 -22.69 -0.81 2.58
N GLY A 497 -22.31 -0.13 1.48
CA GLY A 497 -21.52 1.10 1.52
C GLY A 497 -20.03 0.86 1.80
N HIS A 498 -19.51 -0.36 1.61
CA HIS A 498 -18.07 -0.57 1.56
C HIS A 498 -17.45 0.04 0.30
N MET A 499 -18.23 0.10 -0.77
CA MET A 499 -17.96 0.78 -2.03
C MET A 499 -19.01 1.87 -2.24
N THR A 500 -18.67 2.89 -3.01
CA THR A 500 -19.55 4.02 -3.37
C THR A 500 -20.34 3.81 -4.66
N THR A 501 -20.04 2.75 -5.40
CA THR A 501 -20.58 2.47 -6.73
C THR A 501 -22.10 2.38 -6.76
N ASP A 502 -22.72 3.09 -7.70
CA ASP A 502 -24.15 3.03 -7.98
C ASP A 502 -24.43 2.90 -9.49
N ALA A 503 -25.71 2.92 -9.89
CA ALA A 503 -26.10 2.77 -11.28
C ALA A 503 -25.66 3.93 -12.18
N VAL A 504 -25.65 5.17 -11.66
CA VAL A 504 -25.24 6.36 -12.42
C VAL A 504 -23.73 6.31 -12.63
N SER A 505 -22.98 6.06 -11.57
CA SER A 505 -21.52 6.01 -11.63
C SER A 505 -21.01 4.85 -12.47
N THR A 506 -21.68 3.70 -12.42
CA THR A 506 -21.44 2.56 -13.34
C THR A 506 -21.68 2.96 -14.81
N SER A 507 -22.73 3.73 -15.09
CA SER A 507 -23.07 4.13 -16.47
C SER A 507 -22.06 5.11 -17.04
N ILE A 508 -21.60 6.07 -16.22
CA ILE A 508 -20.54 7.02 -16.59
C ILE A 508 -19.26 6.26 -16.96
N LEU A 509 -18.77 5.37 -16.09
CA LEU A 509 -17.52 4.66 -16.37
C LEU A 509 -17.63 3.71 -17.58
N LYS A 510 -18.80 3.12 -17.82
CA LYS A 510 -19.05 2.33 -19.04
C LYS A 510 -18.95 3.17 -20.32
N SER A 511 -19.57 4.36 -20.35
CA SER A 511 -19.48 5.27 -21.51
C SER A 511 -18.02 5.69 -21.77
N ILE A 512 -17.26 5.96 -20.71
CA ILE A 512 -15.82 6.25 -20.78
C ILE A 512 -15.02 5.06 -21.32
N ALA A 513 -15.32 3.85 -20.87
CA ALA A 513 -14.65 2.64 -21.35
C ALA A 513 -14.92 2.37 -22.84
N GLU A 514 -16.15 2.59 -23.30
CA GLU A 514 -16.50 2.51 -24.73
C GLU A 514 -15.73 3.53 -25.57
N LYS A 515 -15.62 4.78 -25.11
CA LYS A 515 -14.87 5.85 -25.80
C LYS A 515 -13.36 5.60 -25.84
N SER A 516 -12.82 4.91 -24.83
CA SER A 516 -11.39 4.60 -24.73
C SER A 516 -11.01 3.23 -25.29
N ASP A 517 -11.95 2.43 -25.81
CA ASP A 517 -11.72 1.04 -26.22
C ASP A 517 -11.14 0.18 -25.08
N SER A 518 -11.71 0.36 -23.88
CA SER A 518 -11.35 -0.37 -22.66
C SER A 518 -12.44 -1.38 -22.30
N VAL A 519 -12.03 -2.52 -21.75
CA VAL A 519 -12.95 -3.53 -21.23
C VAL A 519 -13.13 -3.33 -19.72
N LEU A 520 -14.37 -3.37 -19.24
CA LEU A 520 -14.69 -3.36 -17.82
C LEU A 520 -15.18 -4.72 -17.36
N GLN A 521 -14.81 -5.06 -16.13
CA GLN A 521 -15.27 -6.24 -15.42
C GLN A 521 -16.12 -5.82 -14.22
N MET A 522 -16.73 -6.80 -13.55
CA MET A 522 -17.51 -6.57 -12.33
C MET A 522 -16.96 -7.44 -11.19
N PHE A 523 -16.85 -6.83 -10.02
CA PHE A 523 -16.54 -7.48 -8.76
C PHE A 523 -17.61 -7.16 -7.72
N GLN A 524 -18.11 -8.20 -7.06
CA GLN A 524 -18.96 -8.09 -5.88
C GLN A 524 -18.79 -9.35 -5.03
N ILE A 525 -18.74 -9.17 -3.71
CA ILE A 525 -18.68 -10.29 -2.78
C ILE A 525 -19.98 -11.11 -2.78
N ARG A 526 -19.90 -12.38 -2.36
CA ARG A 526 -21.10 -13.16 -2.05
C ARG A 526 -21.82 -12.59 -0.82
N ASN A 527 -23.13 -12.84 -0.73
CA ASN A 527 -23.95 -12.39 0.40
C ASN A 527 -23.49 -12.95 1.77
N ASP A 528 -22.80 -14.10 1.76
CA ASP A 528 -22.29 -14.79 2.95
C ASP A 528 -20.79 -14.51 3.21
N SER A 529 -20.21 -13.51 2.53
CA SER A 529 -18.80 -13.12 2.63
C SER A 529 -18.62 -11.75 3.27
N ARG A 530 -17.36 -11.36 3.52
CA ARG A 530 -16.98 -10.04 4.04
C ARG A 530 -16.29 -9.22 2.95
N SER A 531 -16.60 -7.93 2.88
CA SER A 531 -15.90 -6.96 2.03
C SER A 531 -14.79 -6.24 2.78
N GLY A 532 -13.74 -5.84 2.07
CA GLY A 532 -12.88 -4.72 2.47
C GLY A 532 -13.61 -3.39 2.30
N GLY A 533 -12.96 -2.28 2.63
CA GLY A 533 -13.40 -0.94 2.25
C GLY A 533 -12.30 -0.26 1.43
N THR A 534 -12.58 0.96 0.97
CA THR A 534 -11.66 1.77 0.18
C THR A 534 -11.71 3.23 0.65
N VAL A 535 -10.96 4.11 0.00
CA VAL A 535 -11.04 5.57 0.18
C VAL A 535 -12.33 6.20 -0.37
N GLY A 536 -13.05 5.51 -1.27
CA GLY A 536 -14.18 6.02 -2.04
C GLY A 536 -15.31 6.59 -1.17
N PRO A 537 -15.93 5.78 -0.28
CA PRO A 537 -16.96 6.27 0.64
C PRO A 537 -16.50 7.43 1.54
N MET A 538 -15.22 7.45 1.93
CA MET A 538 -14.67 8.52 2.80
C MET A 538 -14.61 9.86 2.07
N LEU A 539 -14.09 9.86 0.84
CA LEU A 539 -13.94 11.05 0.01
C LEU A 539 -15.28 11.53 -0.55
N SER A 540 -16.10 10.60 -1.05
CA SER A 540 -17.44 10.91 -1.55
C SER A 540 -18.32 11.54 -0.46
N SER A 541 -18.33 10.98 0.76
CA SER A 541 -19.12 11.55 1.86
C SER A 541 -18.58 12.89 2.36
N ALA A 542 -17.27 13.11 2.35
CA ALA A 542 -16.66 14.38 2.77
C ALA A 542 -16.97 15.54 1.82
N MET A 543 -17.04 15.28 0.50
CA MET A 543 -17.27 16.30 -0.52
C MET A 543 -18.71 16.32 -1.06
N GLY A 544 -19.47 15.25 -0.90
CA GLY A 544 -20.80 15.07 -1.49
C GLY A 544 -20.77 14.80 -3.00
N VAL A 545 -19.70 14.20 -3.52
CA VAL A 545 -19.50 13.96 -4.96
C VAL A 545 -20.03 12.60 -5.40
N ARG A 546 -20.52 12.50 -6.64
CA ARG A 546 -20.77 11.21 -7.29
C ARG A 546 -19.46 10.45 -7.39
N ALA A 547 -19.49 9.14 -7.18
CA ALA A 547 -18.28 8.35 -7.16
C ALA A 547 -18.50 6.91 -7.62
N ILE A 548 -17.42 6.26 -8.03
CA ILE A 548 -17.34 4.83 -8.34
C ILE A 548 -16.09 4.23 -7.71
N ASP A 549 -16.17 3.01 -7.21
CA ASP A 549 -14.99 2.20 -6.87
C ASP A 549 -14.69 1.26 -8.03
N ALA A 550 -13.47 1.34 -8.56
CA ALA A 550 -13.00 0.44 -9.61
C ALA A 550 -11.48 0.37 -9.63
N GLY A 551 -10.92 -0.81 -9.83
CA GLY A 551 -9.47 -0.93 -9.99
C GLY A 551 -9.00 -2.28 -10.50
N ILE A 552 -7.68 -2.43 -10.52
CA ILE A 552 -7.01 -3.56 -11.15
C ILE A 552 -7.20 -4.81 -10.28
N ALA A 553 -7.64 -5.90 -10.90
CA ALA A 553 -7.84 -7.15 -10.19
C ALA A 553 -6.49 -7.85 -9.92
N GLN A 554 -6.28 -8.30 -8.68
CA GLN A 554 -5.07 -9.02 -8.29
C GLN A 554 -5.38 -10.32 -7.54
N LEU A 555 -4.41 -11.23 -7.56
CA LEU A 555 -4.33 -12.39 -6.68
C LEU A 555 -3.52 -12.04 -5.43
N SER A 556 -3.85 -12.70 -4.32
CA SER A 556 -3.05 -12.66 -3.08
C SER A 556 -2.87 -11.25 -2.50
N MET A 557 -3.93 -10.44 -2.52
CA MET A 557 -4.00 -9.15 -1.80
C MET A 557 -3.54 -9.31 -0.34
N HIS A 558 -2.79 -8.33 0.16
CA HIS A 558 -2.13 -8.31 1.48
C HIS A 558 -1.06 -9.41 1.74
N SER A 559 -0.69 -10.20 0.72
CA SER A 559 0.54 -11.01 0.75
C SER A 559 1.77 -10.09 0.66
N ILE A 560 2.90 -10.49 1.25
CA ILE A 560 4.17 -9.80 1.01
C ILE A 560 4.55 -9.77 -0.48
N ARG A 561 4.03 -10.75 -1.25
CA ARG A 561 4.19 -10.84 -2.70
C ARG A 561 2.87 -11.28 -3.34
N ALA A 562 2.28 -10.40 -4.15
CA ALA A 562 1.02 -10.57 -4.84
C ALA A 562 1.25 -10.87 -6.33
N THR A 563 0.17 -11.02 -7.10
CA THR A 563 0.26 -11.29 -8.55
C THR A 563 -0.89 -10.62 -9.31
N VAL A 564 -0.56 -10.00 -10.43
CA VAL A 564 -1.51 -9.45 -11.42
C VAL A 564 -1.19 -10.02 -12.80
N GLY A 565 -1.98 -9.71 -13.81
CA GLY A 565 -1.63 -9.93 -15.20
C GLY A 565 -0.54 -8.98 -15.67
N SER A 566 0.29 -9.43 -16.61
CA SER A 566 1.37 -8.63 -17.22
C SER A 566 0.87 -7.37 -17.95
N LEU A 567 -0.35 -7.39 -18.49
CA LEU A 567 -0.98 -6.28 -19.21
C LEU A 567 -1.77 -5.34 -18.29
N ASP A 568 -2.12 -5.80 -17.08
CA ASP A 568 -3.00 -5.06 -16.17
C ASP A 568 -2.49 -3.65 -15.80
N PRO A 569 -1.17 -3.39 -15.61
CA PRO A 569 -0.68 -2.02 -15.41
C PRO A 569 -1.07 -1.08 -16.55
N GLY A 570 -0.87 -1.51 -17.81
CA GLY A 570 -1.18 -0.70 -18.99
C GLY A 570 -2.67 -0.61 -19.30
N LEU A 571 -3.44 -1.67 -19.04
CA LEU A 571 -4.90 -1.63 -19.10
C LEU A 571 -5.46 -0.61 -18.10
N GLY A 572 -4.87 -0.52 -16.91
CA GLY A 572 -5.15 0.53 -15.93
C GLY A 572 -4.85 1.92 -16.47
N VAL A 573 -3.65 2.14 -17.03
CA VAL A 573 -3.28 3.44 -17.60
C VAL A 573 -4.25 3.86 -18.70
N LYS A 574 -4.64 2.93 -19.58
CA LYS A 574 -5.58 3.16 -20.68
C LYS A 574 -6.92 3.71 -20.19
N ILE A 575 -7.56 3.03 -19.24
CA ILE A 575 -8.87 3.48 -18.73
C ILE A 575 -8.76 4.75 -17.88
N PHE A 576 -7.68 4.94 -17.10
CA PHE A 576 -7.52 6.17 -16.31
C PHE A 576 -7.24 7.39 -17.19
N ALA A 577 -6.45 7.25 -18.26
CA ALA A 577 -6.31 8.28 -19.29
C ALA A 577 -7.67 8.59 -19.93
N GLY A 578 -8.42 7.54 -20.32
CA GLY A 578 -9.77 7.69 -20.89
C GLY A 578 -10.74 8.40 -19.94
N PHE A 579 -10.66 8.12 -18.64
CA PHE A 579 -11.46 8.81 -17.62
C PHE A 579 -11.20 10.32 -17.62
N PHE A 580 -9.93 10.74 -17.61
CA PHE A 580 -9.59 12.16 -17.65
C PHE A 580 -9.98 12.81 -18.99
N GLU A 581 -9.75 12.15 -20.11
CA GLU A 581 -10.05 12.67 -21.46
C GLU A 581 -11.55 12.84 -21.72
N HIS A 582 -12.39 11.93 -21.22
CA HIS A 582 -13.79 11.83 -21.63
C HIS A 582 -14.81 12.19 -20.56
N TYR A 583 -14.39 12.37 -19.29
CA TYR A 583 -15.34 12.65 -18.19
C TYR A 583 -16.23 13.86 -18.49
N GLU A 584 -15.65 14.97 -18.95
CA GLU A 584 -16.40 16.21 -19.20
C GLU A 584 -17.49 16.01 -20.26
N GLU A 585 -17.17 15.32 -21.35
CA GLU A 585 -18.14 14.99 -22.40
C GLU A 585 -19.25 14.07 -21.89
N VAL A 586 -18.87 13.01 -21.16
CA VAL A 586 -19.81 12.01 -20.64
C VAL A 586 -20.71 12.60 -19.56
N ASP A 587 -20.21 13.47 -18.70
CA ASP A 587 -21.02 14.07 -17.64
C ASP A 587 -22.13 14.97 -18.21
N LEU A 588 -21.85 15.64 -19.35
CA LEU A 588 -22.85 16.44 -20.05
C LEU A 588 -24.03 15.59 -20.56
N GLU A 589 -23.84 14.30 -20.85
CA GLU A 589 -24.92 13.37 -21.22
C GLU A 589 -25.96 13.23 -20.09
N PHE A 590 -25.55 13.44 -18.84
CA PHE A 590 -26.41 13.37 -17.65
C PHE A 590 -26.92 14.74 -17.19
N SER A 591 -26.45 15.83 -17.81
CA SER A 591 -26.78 17.21 -17.42
C SER A 591 -28.18 17.69 -17.86
N SER A 592 -28.99 16.82 -18.49
CA SER A 592 -30.31 17.16 -19.06
C SER A 592 -31.48 16.27 -18.59
N THR A 593 -31.46 15.90 -17.30
CA THR A 593 -32.65 15.42 -16.56
C THR A 593 -33.13 16.40 -15.51
#